data_AF-A0A5J5IYR8-F1
#
_entry.id   AF-A0A5J5IYR8-F1
#
_cell.length_a   1.000
_cell.length_b   1.000
_cell.length_c   1.000
_cell.angle_alpha   90.00
_cell.angle_beta   90.00
_cell.angle_gamma   90.00
#
_symmetry.space_group_name_H-M   'P 1'
#
loop_
_entity.id
_entity.type
_entity.pdbx_description
1 polymer ?
#
loop_
_entity_poly.entity_id
_entity_poly.type
_entity_poly.pdbx_seq_one_letter_code
_entity_poly.pdbx_strand_id
1 'polypeptide(L)'
;MSRDTARALATHLPGAHDDHIIGAVWAGYADVPVGPRIFLSGDREYIIVAGSIDEVPGGYQPHAFERIPLRWWPGDHAWCIGNDIYARSVYVGASQDVADAILADSSLEAYPVSPDMTVRAEDL
;
A
#
# COMPACT_ATOMS: atom_id res chain seq x y z
N MET A 1 2.95 6.67 -0.70
CA MET A 1 2.70 6.43 0.75
C MET A 1 3.98 6.69 1.54
N SER A 2 3.91 7.44 2.65
CA SER A 2 5.06 7.63 3.55
C SER A 2 5.20 6.46 4.53
N ARG A 3 6.38 6.33 5.15
CA ARG A 3 6.66 5.35 6.21
C ARG A 3 5.71 5.51 7.40
N ASP A 4 5.45 6.74 7.80
CA ASP A 4 4.61 7.04 8.97
C ASP A 4 3.15 6.65 8.69
N THR A 5 2.64 6.92 7.49
CA THR A 5 1.31 6.47 7.08
C THR A 5 1.23 4.93 7.06
N ALA A 6 2.23 4.25 6.51
CA ALA A 6 2.24 2.78 6.49
C ALA A 6 2.21 2.18 7.91
N ARG A 7 3.00 2.75 8.83
CA ARG A 7 3.04 2.32 10.23
C ARG A 7 1.75 2.61 10.98
N ALA A 8 1.17 3.80 10.79
CA ALA A 8 -0.09 4.17 11.39
C ALA A 8 -1.26 3.33 10.84
N LEU A 9 -1.20 2.87 9.58
CA LEU A 9 -2.17 1.90 9.07
C LEU A 9 -1.97 0.51 9.69
N ALA A 10 -0.72 0.06 9.82
CA ALA A 10 -0.39 -1.25 10.39
C ALA A 10 -1.04 -1.51 11.76
N THR A 11 -1.19 -0.48 12.60
CA THR A 11 -1.80 -0.62 13.93
C THR A 11 -3.26 -1.06 13.91
N HIS A 12 -3.95 -0.87 12.78
CA HIS A 12 -5.37 -1.22 12.62
C HIS A 12 -5.60 -2.46 11.77
N LEU A 13 -4.57 -2.93 11.06
CA LEU A 13 -4.70 -4.00 10.06
C LEU A 13 -4.37 -5.37 10.68
N PRO A 14 -5.34 -6.31 10.72
CA PRO A 14 -5.10 -7.64 11.27
C PRO A 14 -3.96 -8.35 10.54
N GLY A 15 -3.02 -8.92 11.29
CA GLY A 15 -1.89 -9.67 10.73
C GLY A 15 -0.88 -8.83 9.94
N ALA A 16 -0.93 -7.48 10.00
CA ALA A 16 -0.03 -6.64 9.21
C ALA A 16 1.46 -6.83 9.52
N HIS A 17 1.77 -7.32 10.72
CA HIS A 17 3.12 -7.59 11.17
C HIS A 17 3.61 -9.01 10.85
N ASP A 18 2.76 -9.86 10.25
CA ASP A 18 3.11 -11.23 9.87
C ASP A 18 4.01 -11.27 8.62
N ASP A 19 4.78 -12.34 8.43
CA ASP A 19 5.70 -12.52 7.30
C ASP A 19 5.01 -12.89 5.96
N HIS A 20 3.68 -12.73 5.90
CA HIS A 20 2.85 -13.17 4.77
C HIS A 20 2.12 -12.01 4.08
N ILE A 21 2.65 -10.80 4.19
CA ILE A 21 2.13 -9.66 3.45
C ILE A 21 2.79 -9.61 2.07
N ILE A 22 1.95 -9.56 1.04
CA ILE A 22 2.38 -9.41 -0.34
C ILE A 22 2.40 -7.92 -0.69
N GLY A 23 3.52 -7.47 -1.24
CA GLY A 23 3.70 -6.13 -1.80
C GLY A 23 3.79 -6.15 -3.32
N ALA A 24 3.27 -5.11 -3.97
CA ALA A 24 3.47 -4.87 -5.41
C ALA A 24 4.30 -3.61 -5.64
N VAL A 25 5.50 -3.79 -6.21
CA VAL A 25 6.44 -2.72 -6.57
C VAL A 25 6.26 -2.38 -8.04
N TRP A 26 6.01 -1.12 -8.39
CA TRP A 26 5.86 -0.74 -9.79
C TRP A 26 7.17 -0.93 -10.55
N ALA A 27 7.11 -1.68 -11.66
CA ALA A 27 8.31 -2.04 -12.42
C ALA A 27 8.95 -0.87 -13.18
N GLY A 28 8.30 0.30 -13.23
CA GLY A 28 8.85 1.50 -13.85
C GLY A 28 9.83 2.28 -12.95
N TYR A 29 10.06 1.86 -11.71
CA TYR A 29 11.14 2.43 -10.90
C TYR A 29 12.51 2.06 -11.45
N ALA A 30 13.50 2.96 -11.28
CA ALA A 30 14.84 2.80 -11.82
C ALA A 30 15.61 1.60 -11.23
N ASP A 31 15.29 1.19 -10.01
CA ASP A 31 15.83 0.00 -9.36
C ASP A 31 14.68 -0.75 -8.67
N VAL A 32 14.54 -2.02 -8.99
CA VAL A 32 13.42 -2.87 -8.60
C VAL A 32 13.91 -4.30 -8.31
N PRO A 33 13.28 -5.01 -7.36
CA PRO A 33 13.67 -6.37 -7.05
C PRO A 33 13.47 -7.31 -8.23
N VAL A 34 14.16 -8.45 -8.20
CA VAL A 34 13.88 -9.56 -9.10
C VAL A 34 12.76 -10.40 -8.48
N GLY A 35 11.71 -10.68 -9.25
CA GLY A 35 10.59 -11.48 -8.75
C GLY A 35 9.51 -11.72 -9.80
N PRO A 36 8.43 -12.44 -9.43
CA PRO A 36 7.26 -12.63 -10.28
C PRO A 36 6.65 -11.29 -10.69
N ARG A 37 6.14 -11.21 -11.91
CA ARG A 37 5.58 -9.98 -12.48
C ARG A 37 4.11 -10.18 -12.80
N ILE A 38 3.31 -9.18 -12.45
CA ILE A 38 1.87 -9.16 -12.74
C ILE A 38 1.45 -7.79 -13.26
N PHE A 39 0.38 -7.75 -14.05
CA PHE A 39 -0.24 -6.50 -14.44
C PHE A 39 -1.35 -6.14 -13.44
N LEU A 40 -1.31 -4.93 -12.90
CA LEU A 40 -2.34 -4.37 -12.01
C LEU A 40 -2.73 -2.98 -12.50
N SER A 41 -4.01 -2.64 -12.39
CA SER A 41 -4.55 -1.34 -12.82
C SER A 41 -4.25 -1.03 -14.31
N GLY A 42 -4.69 -1.91 -15.20
CA GLY A 42 -4.53 -1.76 -16.65
C GLY A 42 -3.23 -2.37 -17.17
N ASP A 43 -2.40 -1.56 -17.81
CA ASP A 43 -1.15 -1.92 -18.50
C ASP A 43 0.11 -1.76 -17.64
N ARG A 44 -0.04 -1.44 -16.35
CA ARG A 44 1.08 -1.27 -15.44
C ARG A 44 1.54 -2.61 -14.87
N GLU A 45 2.81 -2.89 -15.08
CA GLU A 45 3.47 -4.07 -14.55
C GLU A 45 4.07 -3.82 -13.15
N TYR A 46 3.89 -4.80 -12.27
CA TYR A 46 4.39 -4.79 -10.90
C TYR A 46 5.17 -6.06 -10.61
N ILE A 47 6.20 -5.93 -9.78
CA ILE A 47 6.96 -7.03 -9.22
C ILE A 47 6.39 -7.37 -7.85
N ILE A 48 6.14 -8.65 -7.63
CA ILE A 48 5.61 -9.20 -6.39
C ILE A 48 6.76 -9.50 -5.42
N VAL A 49 6.58 -9.01 -4.20
CA VAL A 49 7.46 -9.26 -3.05
C VAL A 49 6.63 -9.75 -1.88
N ALA A 50 7.23 -10.48 -0.95
CA ALA A 50 6.58 -10.92 0.28
C ALA A 50 7.43 -10.51 1.47
N GLY A 51 6.79 -10.11 2.57
CA GLY A 51 7.45 -9.65 3.78
C GLY A 51 6.44 -9.18 4.83
N SER A 52 6.94 -8.45 5.83
CA SER A 52 6.13 -7.79 6.87
C SER A 52 6.05 -6.28 6.63
N ILE A 53 4.97 -5.64 7.10
CA ILE A 53 4.89 -4.17 7.08
C ILE A 53 5.94 -3.51 7.99
N ASP A 54 6.58 -4.27 8.88
CA ASP A 54 7.67 -3.79 9.74
C ASP A 54 9.03 -3.77 9.03
N GLU A 55 9.16 -4.40 7.87
CA GLU A 55 10.37 -4.33 7.02
C GLU A 55 10.44 -3.01 6.23
N VAL A 56 9.46 -2.13 6.45
CA VAL A 56 9.35 -0.76 5.93
C VAL A 56 10.49 0.22 6.34
N PRO A 57 11.49 -0.10 7.19
CA PRO A 57 12.73 0.68 7.27
C PRO A 57 13.67 0.43 6.09
N GLY A 58 13.59 -0.73 5.45
CA GLY A 58 14.47 -1.10 4.36
C GLY A 58 13.74 -1.02 3.04
N GLY A 59 13.61 0.18 2.47
CA GLY A 59 13.49 0.26 1.01
C GLY A 59 14.56 -0.64 0.39
N TYR A 60 14.29 -1.19 -0.80
CA TYR A 60 15.23 -2.09 -1.51
C TYR A 60 16.59 -1.45 -1.86
N GLN A 61 16.96 -0.31 -1.24
CA GLN A 61 18.07 0.56 -1.61
C GLN A 61 18.72 1.25 -0.39
N PRO A 62 20.06 1.30 -0.34
CA PRO A 62 20.84 2.26 0.45
C PRO A 62 20.90 3.67 -0.17
N HIS A 63 20.36 3.88 -1.38
CA HIS A 63 20.54 5.11 -2.14
C HIS A 63 19.21 5.79 -2.52
N ALA A 64 18.99 6.94 -1.87
CA ALA A 64 18.20 8.11 -2.23
C ALA A 64 16.67 8.08 -2.20
N PHE A 65 15.97 6.94 -2.37
CA PHE A 65 14.51 6.94 -2.27
C PHE A 65 14.00 5.69 -1.57
N GLU A 66 13.60 5.82 -0.30
CA GLU A 66 12.94 4.78 0.50
C GLU A 66 11.60 4.39 -0.14
N ARG A 67 11.64 3.53 -1.17
CA ARG A 67 10.43 3.14 -1.92
C ARG A 67 9.79 1.92 -1.29
N ILE A 68 8.67 2.16 -0.63
CA ILE A 68 7.74 1.19 -0.09
C ILE A 68 6.83 0.72 -1.25
N PRO A 69 6.51 -0.58 -1.40
CA PRO A 69 5.48 -1.04 -2.34
C PRO A 69 4.22 -0.16 -2.29
N LEU A 70 3.59 0.08 -3.44
CA LEU A 70 2.42 0.95 -3.51
C LEU A 70 1.12 0.22 -3.15
N ARG A 71 1.15 -1.12 -3.21
CA ARG A 71 0.02 -1.98 -2.89
C ARG A 71 0.46 -3.09 -1.97
N TRP A 72 -0.39 -3.43 -1.01
CA TRP A 72 -0.14 -4.43 0.03
C TRP A 72 -1.40 -5.23 0.30
N TRP A 73 -1.28 -6.54 0.54
CA TRP A 73 -2.38 -7.37 1.01
C TRP A 73 -1.85 -8.64 1.71
N PRO A 74 -2.54 -9.16 2.73
CA PRO A 74 -2.23 -10.44 3.35
C PRO A 74 -2.70 -11.60 2.48
N GLY A 75 -2.13 -12.79 2.68
CA GLY A 75 -2.52 -13.99 1.93
C GLY A 75 -3.98 -14.43 2.11
N ASP A 76 -4.66 -14.00 3.18
CA ASP A 76 -6.08 -14.25 3.43
C ASP A 76 -7.02 -13.18 2.84
N HIS A 77 -6.47 -12.13 2.23
CA HIS A 77 -7.19 -10.99 1.66
C HIS A 77 -8.11 -10.25 2.65
N ALA A 78 -7.81 -10.30 3.96
CA ALA A 78 -8.60 -9.58 4.97
C ALA A 78 -8.60 -8.05 4.78
N TRP A 79 -7.59 -7.51 4.10
CA TRP A 79 -7.48 -6.10 3.74
C TRP A 79 -6.60 -5.91 2.50
N CYS A 80 -6.66 -4.73 1.89
CA CYS A 80 -5.69 -4.31 0.89
C CYS A 80 -5.43 -2.81 1.00
N ILE A 81 -4.19 -2.40 0.73
CA ILE A 81 -3.80 -1.01 0.58
C ILE A 81 -3.45 -0.78 -0.89
N GLY A 82 -3.88 0.34 -1.46
CA GLY A 82 -3.53 0.74 -2.80
C GLY A 82 -3.28 2.23 -2.94
N ASN A 83 -2.15 2.59 -3.53
CA ASN A 83 -1.83 3.94 -3.95
C ASN A 83 -1.45 3.90 -5.45
N ASP A 84 -1.97 4.84 -6.22
CA ASP A 84 -1.48 5.07 -7.59
C ASP A 84 -0.27 5.99 -7.56
N ILE A 85 0.63 5.89 -8.55
CA ILE A 85 1.82 6.73 -8.63
C ILE A 85 1.51 8.23 -8.70
N TYR A 86 0.29 8.59 -9.15
CA TYR A 86 -0.21 9.97 -9.21
C TYR A 86 -1.27 10.28 -8.14
N ALA A 87 -1.54 9.36 -7.22
CA ALA A 87 -2.57 9.56 -6.20
C ALA A 87 -2.00 10.22 -4.95
N ARG A 88 -2.70 11.28 -4.49
CA ARG A 88 -2.39 11.97 -3.23
C ARG A 88 -2.87 11.24 -1.98
N SER A 89 -3.71 10.22 -2.16
CA SER A 89 -4.29 9.43 -1.08
C SER A 89 -3.97 7.96 -1.26
N VAL A 90 -3.87 7.27 -0.13
CA VAL A 90 -3.87 5.80 -0.09
C VAL A 90 -5.30 5.32 0.11
N TYR A 91 -5.67 4.26 -0.58
CA TYR A 91 -6.96 3.61 -0.44
C TYR A 91 -6.77 2.35 0.39
N VAL A 92 -7.67 2.13 1.35
CA VAL A 92 -7.69 0.94 2.17
C VAL A 92 -9.02 0.25 1.96
N GLY A 93 -8.97 -0.99 1.47
CA GLY A 93 -10.12 -1.91 1.48
C GLY A 93 -9.99 -2.82 2.69
N ALA A 94 -10.98 -2.84 3.57
CA ALA A 94 -10.99 -3.69 4.75
C ALA A 94 -12.42 -3.96 5.23
N SER A 95 -12.57 -4.75 6.29
CA SER A 95 -13.85 -4.87 6.99
C SER A 95 -14.32 -3.54 7.59
N GLN A 96 -15.61 -3.42 7.88
CA GLN A 96 -16.18 -2.20 8.48
C GLN A 96 -15.52 -1.84 9.81
N ASP A 97 -15.29 -2.82 10.69
CA ASP A 97 -14.66 -2.58 12.00
C ASP A 97 -13.25 -1.99 11.86
N VAL A 98 -12.48 -2.47 10.89
CA VAL A 98 -11.13 -1.96 10.60
C VAL A 98 -11.20 -0.56 9.98
N ALA A 99 -12.14 -0.33 9.06
CA ALA A 99 -12.35 0.99 8.46
C ALA A 99 -12.76 2.03 9.52
N ASP A 100 -13.66 1.67 10.44
CA ASP A 100 -14.10 2.54 11.53
C ASP A 100 -12.95 2.87 12.49
N ALA A 101 -12.07 1.90 12.79
CA ALA A 101 -10.88 2.13 13.61
C ALA A 101 -9.90 3.11 12.95
N ILE A 102 -9.65 2.97 11.64
CA ILE A 102 -8.82 3.90 10.86
C ILE A 102 -9.44 5.30 10.84
N LEU A 103 -10.76 5.41 10.63
CA LEU A 103 -11.48 6.70 10.61
C LEU A 103 -11.49 7.38 11.98
N ALA A 104 -11.41 6.62 13.07
CA ALA A 104 -11.34 7.16 14.42
C ALA A 104 -9.92 7.60 14.84
N ASP A 105 -8.89 7.21 14.09
CA ASP A 105 -7.50 7.56 14.41
C ASP A 105 -7.16 8.99 13.95
N SER A 106 -7.08 9.90 14.92
CA SER A 106 -6.74 11.31 14.67
C SER A 106 -5.33 11.55 14.12
N SER A 107 -4.44 10.54 14.12
CA SER A 107 -3.13 10.64 13.49
C SER A 107 -3.19 10.45 11.96
N LEU A 108 -4.32 9.95 11.45
CA LEU A 108 -4.57 9.74 10.04
C LEU A 108 -5.59 10.75 9.52
N GLU A 109 -5.27 11.40 8.40
CA GLU A 109 -6.28 12.10 7.61
C GLU A 109 -7.02 11.08 6.75
N ALA A 110 -8.15 10.58 7.25
CA ALA A 110 -8.94 9.54 6.61
C ALA A 110 -10.37 10.01 6.31
N TYR A 111 -10.91 9.56 5.18
CA TYR A 111 -12.28 9.83 4.77
C TYR A 111 -12.93 8.54 4.25
N PRO A 112 -14.23 8.31 4.52
CA PRO A 112 -14.93 7.19 3.92
C PRO A 112 -15.00 7.41 2.41
N VAL A 113 -14.72 6.35 1.65
CA VAL A 113 -14.82 6.34 0.20
C VAL A 113 -15.80 5.28 -0.23
N SER A 114 -16.52 5.55 -1.32
CA SER A 114 -17.43 4.59 -1.94
C SER A 114 -16.85 4.14 -3.29
N PRO A 115 -17.13 2.91 -3.76
CA PRO A 115 -16.58 2.40 -5.03
C PRO A 115 -16.96 3.22 -6.28
N ASP A 116 -18.01 4.03 -6.20
CA ASP A 116 -18.47 4.95 -7.25
C ASP A 116 -17.77 6.31 -7.20
N MET A 117 -16.97 6.59 -6.16
CA MET A 117 -16.18 7.81 -6.10
C MET A 117 -15.09 7.81 -7.16
N THR A 118 -15.06 8.86 -7.97
CA THR A 118 -14.03 9.03 -8.99
C THR A 118 -12.79 9.66 -8.38
N VAL A 119 -11.66 8.94 -8.47
CA VAL A 119 -10.35 9.48 -8.13
C VAL A 119 -9.81 10.25 -9.33
N ARG A 120 -9.52 11.54 -9.14
CA ARG A 120 -8.89 12.38 -10.17
C ARG A 120 -7.38 12.21 -10.07
N ALA A 121 -6.71 12.08 -11.22
CA ALA A 121 -5.26 12.25 -11.29
C ALA A 121 -4.91 13.71 -10.97
N GLU A 122 -3.72 13.95 -10.42
CA GLU A 122 -3.29 15.29 -9.98
C GLU A 122 -3.20 16.31 -11.13
N ASP A 123 -2.99 15.84 -12.37
CA ASP A 123 -2.72 16.68 -13.55
C ASP A 123 -3.94 16.89 -14.47
N LEU A 124 -5.18 16.68 -13.98
CA LEU A 124 -6.42 16.91 -14.75
C LEU A 124 -7.23 18.11 -14.25
#